data_AF-A0A3B0X728-F1
#
_entry.id   AF-A0A3B0X728-F1
#
_cell.length_a   1.000
_cell.length_b   1.000
_cell.length_c   1.000
_cell.angle_alpha   90.00
_cell.angle_beta   90.00
_cell.angle_gamma   90.00
#
_symmetry.space_group_name_H-M   'P 1'
#
loop_
_entity.id
_entity.type
_entity.pdbx_description
1 polymer ?
#
loop_
_entity_poly.entity_id
_entity_poly.type
_entity_poly.pdbx_seq_one_letter_code
_entity_poly.pdbx_strand_id
1 'polypeptide(L)'
;EKKSWPAWLNKLNVNIKSLPDVFTPGSVLAPISQNIISKYQLNSNCKIISGTTDSIAAFIASGANKPGDAVTSLGSTLVLKIITEQPIYSAEFGIYSHRLGDYWLAGGASNTGGAVLAHYFNSQQIKQLSDLIHPEKNTQLNYYPLLQNGERFPVNDPDLKPRLQPKAKNEVDFFQGILEGISQIELAGYKKLHALGAPYPTQIISAGGGSKNTAWTKMREQMLKVSIKTAQYSEACYGSALLARRVFL
;
A
#
# COMPACT_ATOMS: atom_id res chain seq x y z
N GLU A 1 -14.13 -11.80 17.01
CA GLU A 1 -14.00 -12.58 15.75
C GLU A 1 -13.38 -13.94 16.02
N LYS A 2 -13.89 -15.02 15.41
CA LYS A 2 -13.41 -16.40 15.67
C LYS A 2 -12.18 -16.67 14.81
N LYS A 3 -11.02 -16.91 15.43
CA LYS A 3 -9.74 -17.26 14.76
C LYS A 3 -9.80 -18.68 14.18
N SER A 4 -10.73 -18.94 13.27
CA SER A 4 -11.05 -20.28 12.75
C SER A 4 -11.64 -20.18 11.34
N TRP A 5 -11.48 -21.27 10.57
CA TRP A 5 -12.19 -21.44 9.31
C TRP A 5 -13.71 -21.27 9.49
N PRO A 6 -14.39 -20.45 8.66
CA PRO A 6 -15.81 -20.20 8.83
C PRO A 6 -16.67 -21.42 8.46
N ALA A 7 -17.76 -21.63 9.21
CA ALA A 7 -18.61 -22.82 9.06
C ALA A 7 -19.29 -22.95 7.68
N TRP A 8 -19.40 -21.86 6.92
CA TRP A 8 -19.94 -21.92 5.55
C TRP A 8 -19.00 -22.67 4.59
N LEU A 9 -17.70 -22.82 4.90
CA LEU A 9 -16.79 -23.67 4.12
C LEU A 9 -17.24 -25.13 4.12
N ASN A 10 -17.95 -25.60 5.16
CA ASN A 10 -18.52 -26.95 5.19
C ASN A 10 -19.56 -27.18 4.08
N LYS A 11 -20.13 -26.10 3.53
CA LYS A 11 -21.07 -26.15 2.41
C LYS A 11 -20.36 -26.21 1.06
N LEU A 12 -19.07 -25.92 1.02
CA LEU A 12 -18.26 -26.18 -0.16
C LEU A 12 -17.81 -27.64 -0.15
N ASN A 13 -17.59 -28.21 -1.34
CA ASN A 13 -17.02 -29.56 -1.47
C ASN A 13 -15.50 -29.54 -1.17
N VAL A 14 -15.12 -28.98 -0.03
CA VAL A 14 -13.74 -28.82 0.45
C VAL A 14 -13.58 -29.64 1.72
N ASN A 15 -12.59 -30.53 1.75
CA ASN A 15 -12.22 -31.21 2.98
C ASN A 15 -11.54 -30.23 3.93
N ILE A 16 -12.24 -29.78 4.97
CA ILE A 16 -11.72 -28.82 5.95
C ILE A 16 -10.50 -29.36 6.69
N LYS A 17 -10.41 -30.69 6.88
CA LYS A 17 -9.22 -31.31 7.49
C LYS A 17 -7.97 -31.20 6.62
N SER A 18 -8.11 -30.84 5.34
CA SER A 18 -7.00 -30.59 4.43
C SER A 18 -6.55 -29.12 4.42
N LEU A 19 -7.28 -28.23 5.11
CA LEU A 19 -6.85 -26.84 5.28
C LEU A 19 -5.73 -26.77 6.31
N PRO A 20 -4.73 -25.89 6.12
CA PRO A 20 -3.63 -25.77 7.06
C PRO A 20 -4.11 -25.18 8.39
N ASP A 21 -3.39 -25.52 9.45
CA ASP A 21 -3.46 -24.77 10.71
C ASP A 21 -2.99 -23.32 10.47
N VAL A 22 -3.71 -22.37 11.06
CA VAL A 22 -3.45 -20.94 10.87
C VAL A 22 -2.78 -20.36 12.10
N PHE A 23 -1.57 -19.84 11.92
CA PHE A 23 -0.78 -19.22 12.98
C PHE A 23 -0.72 -17.70 12.81
N THR A 24 -0.52 -16.98 13.92
CA THR A 24 -0.33 -15.52 13.88
C THR A 24 1.03 -15.20 13.27
N PRO A 25 1.14 -14.30 12.28
CA PRO A 25 2.44 -13.90 11.72
C PRO A 25 3.46 -13.53 12.80
N GLY A 26 4.69 -14.03 12.66
CA GLY A 26 5.74 -13.89 13.67
C GLY A 26 5.72 -14.94 14.80
N SER A 27 4.86 -15.96 14.75
CA SER A 27 4.87 -17.07 15.73
C SER A 27 5.94 -18.12 15.43
N VAL A 28 6.52 -18.73 16.46
CA VAL A 28 7.41 -19.90 16.31
C VAL A 28 6.60 -21.09 15.83
N LEU A 29 7.00 -21.69 14.71
CA LEU A 29 6.40 -22.92 14.19
C LEU A 29 7.16 -24.16 14.62
N ALA A 30 8.48 -24.15 14.45
CA ALA A 30 9.33 -25.32 14.71
C ALA A 30 10.81 -24.93 14.86
N PRO A 31 11.64 -25.76 15.49
CA PRO A 31 13.09 -25.68 15.30
C PRO A 31 13.47 -26.07 13.86
N ILE A 32 14.59 -25.56 13.38
CA ILE A 32 15.22 -26.02 12.14
C ILE A 32 15.77 -27.45 12.29
N SER A 33 15.66 -28.26 11.23
CA SER A 33 16.17 -29.64 11.24
C SER A 33 17.70 -29.71 11.29
N GLN A 34 18.22 -30.78 11.91
CA GLN A 34 19.66 -31.00 12.04
C GLN A 34 20.40 -31.04 10.70
N ASN A 35 19.77 -31.57 9.65
CA ASN A 35 20.35 -31.60 8.30
C ASN A 35 20.61 -30.18 7.77
N ILE A 36 19.63 -29.27 7.92
CA ILE A 36 19.76 -27.88 7.47
C ILE A 36 20.80 -27.12 8.32
N ILE A 37 20.86 -27.40 9.63
CA ILE A 37 21.91 -26.89 10.53
C ILE A 37 23.30 -27.26 10.01
N SER A 38 23.54 -28.55 9.77
CA SER A 38 24.84 -29.03 9.31
C SER A 38 25.19 -28.53 7.91
N LYS A 39 24.21 -28.49 6.99
CA LYS A 39 24.42 -28.07 5.60
C LYS A 39 24.78 -26.59 5.46
N TYR A 40 24.10 -25.72 6.20
CA TYR A 40 24.27 -24.26 6.10
C TYR A 40 25.02 -23.64 7.28
N GLN A 41 25.54 -24.47 8.20
CA GLN A 41 26.26 -24.06 9.40
C GLN A 41 25.48 -23.05 10.26
N LEU A 42 24.17 -23.27 10.37
CA LEU A 42 23.29 -22.40 11.15
C LEU A 42 23.38 -22.71 12.65
N ASN A 43 23.07 -21.73 13.49
CA ASN A 43 22.99 -21.95 14.95
C ASN A 43 21.86 -22.95 15.26
N SER A 44 22.09 -23.91 16.16
CA SER A 44 21.10 -24.93 16.55
C SER A 44 19.85 -24.36 17.23
N ASN A 45 19.92 -23.14 17.77
CA ASN A 45 18.78 -22.42 18.34
C ASN A 45 17.93 -21.70 17.28
N CYS A 46 18.26 -21.80 15.98
CA CYS A 46 17.50 -21.17 14.91
C CYS A 46 16.10 -21.81 14.78
N LYS A 47 15.11 -20.97 14.49
CA LYS A 47 13.68 -21.33 14.49
C LYS A 47 13.05 -20.97 13.15
N ILE A 48 12.07 -21.77 12.74
CA ILE A 48 11.16 -21.48 11.65
C ILE A 48 10.00 -20.68 12.24
N ILE A 49 9.77 -19.48 11.68
CA ILE A 49 8.75 -18.53 12.12
C ILE A 49 7.68 -18.40 11.05
N SER A 50 6.41 -18.33 11.44
CA SER A 50 5.30 -18.09 10.51
C SER A 50 5.46 -16.73 9.83
N GLY A 51 5.43 -16.72 8.51
CA GLY A 51 5.55 -15.51 7.71
C GLY A 51 4.25 -14.71 7.60
N THR A 52 4.21 -13.86 6.57
CA THR A 52 3.04 -13.13 6.10
C THR A 52 3.14 -12.97 4.58
N THR A 53 2.17 -12.34 3.93
CA THR A 53 2.28 -12.05 2.50
C THR A 53 3.28 -10.92 2.23
N ASP A 54 3.85 -10.89 1.03
CA ASP A 54 4.81 -9.88 0.58
C ASP A 54 4.33 -8.43 0.83
N SER A 55 3.07 -8.16 0.54
CA SER A 55 2.44 -6.85 0.68
C SER A 55 2.31 -6.40 2.14
N ILE A 56 2.06 -7.35 3.06
CA ILE A 56 2.01 -7.05 4.50
C ILE A 56 3.42 -6.93 5.07
N ALA A 57 4.37 -7.75 4.61
CA ALA A 57 5.76 -7.64 5.01
C ALA A 57 6.37 -6.29 4.58
N ALA A 58 6.11 -5.85 3.34
CA ALA A 58 6.52 -4.53 2.86
C ALA A 58 5.89 -3.39 3.70
N PHE A 59 4.62 -3.54 4.10
CA PHE A 59 3.99 -2.59 5.02
C PHE A 59 4.70 -2.57 6.38
N ILE A 60 5.01 -3.72 6.97
CA ILE A 60 5.75 -3.81 8.25
C ILE A 60 7.14 -3.15 8.13
N ALA A 61 7.81 -3.31 6.99
CA ALA A 61 9.12 -2.70 6.73
C ALA A 61 9.08 -1.16 6.80
N SER A 62 7.93 -0.54 6.47
CA SER A 62 7.77 0.91 6.50
C SER A 62 7.91 1.53 7.89
N GLY A 63 7.67 0.74 8.95
CA GLY A 63 7.69 1.20 10.34
C GLY A 63 6.36 1.73 10.88
N ALA A 64 5.30 1.83 10.06
CA ALA A 64 3.94 2.13 10.53
C ALA A 64 3.46 1.07 11.53
N ASN A 65 2.93 1.48 12.69
CA ASN A 65 2.67 0.54 13.78
C ASN A 65 1.46 0.82 14.69
N LYS A 66 0.74 1.94 14.51
CA LYS A 66 -0.44 2.29 15.31
C LYS A 66 -1.62 2.74 14.44
N PRO A 67 -2.87 2.65 14.95
CA PRO A 67 -4.04 3.14 14.24
C PRO A 67 -3.89 4.58 13.75
N GLY A 68 -4.31 4.83 12.52
CA GLY A 68 -4.13 6.12 11.84
C GLY A 68 -2.78 6.29 11.14
N ASP A 69 -1.78 5.43 11.39
CA ASP A 69 -0.63 5.35 10.50
C ASP A 69 -1.07 4.74 9.17
N ALA A 70 -0.66 5.38 8.08
CA ALA A 70 -0.97 4.93 6.74
C ALA A 70 0.30 4.75 5.89
N VAL A 71 0.21 3.91 4.87
CA VAL A 71 1.24 3.77 3.82
C VAL A 71 0.58 4.02 2.47
N THR A 72 1.17 4.91 1.69
CA THR A 72 0.86 5.08 0.27
C THR A 72 1.99 4.49 -0.55
N SER A 73 1.70 3.47 -1.34
CA SER A 73 2.65 2.92 -2.31
C SER A 73 2.42 3.58 -3.67
N LEU A 74 3.35 4.43 -4.08
CA LEU A 74 3.41 5.08 -5.39
C LEU A 74 4.15 4.17 -6.39
N GLY A 75 3.53 3.02 -6.68
CA GLY A 75 4.04 2.02 -7.64
C GLY A 75 3.47 2.23 -9.04
N SER A 76 3.43 1.17 -9.85
CA SER A 76 2.72 1.20 -11.14
C SER A 76 1.25 1.61 -10.96
N THR A 77 0.64 1.12 -9.88
CA THR A 77 -0.66 1.57 -9.37
C THR A 77 -0.51 2.31 -8.03
N LEU A 78 -1.53 3.08 -7.65
CA LEU A 78 -1.64 3.76 -6.37
C LEU A 78 -2.32 2.84 -5.36
N VAL A 79 -1.61 2.46 -4.31
CA VAL A 79 -2.16 1.60 -3.24
C VAL A 79 -2.13 2.32 -1.91
N LEU A 80 -3.27 2.34 -1.22
CA LEU A 80 -3.42 2.94 0.10
C LEU A 80 -3.64 1.84 1.13
N LYS A 81 -2.92 1.91 2.24
CA LYS A 81 -3.11 1.04 3.40
C LYS A 81 -3.15 1.88 4.67
N ILE A 82 -4.00 1.52 5.62
CA ILE A 82 -4.12 2.23 6.90
C ILE A 82 -4.38 1.25 8.04
N ILE A 83 -3.73 1.49 9.18
CA ILE A 83 -3.94 0.71 10.39
C ILE A 83 -5.24 1.17 11.06
N THR A 84 -6.10 0.21 11.40
CA THR A 84 -7.41 0.43 12.01
C THR A 84 -7.61 -0.47 13.22
N GLU A 85 -8.42 -0.05 14.20
CA GLU A 85 -8.74 -0.85 15.38
C GLU A 85 -9.75 -1.97 15.10
N GLN A 86 -10.64 -1.72 14.14
CA GLN A 86 -11.65 -2.67 13.66
C GLN A 86 -11.45 -2.91 12.16
N PRO A 87 -11.80 -4.10 11.65
CA PRO A 87 -11.63 -4.38 10.24
C PRO A 87 -12.63 -3.56 9.40
N ILE A 88 -12.16 -3.09 8.25
CA ILE A 88 -12.96 -2.37 7.26
C ILE A 88 -13.12 -3.25 6.02
N TYR A 89 -14.36 -3.40 5.55
CA TYR A 89 -14.71 -4.19 4.38
C TYR A 89 -15.66 -3.42 3.49
N SER A 90 -15.43 -3.45 2.17
CA SER A 90 -16.41 -3.02 1.19
C SER A 90 -16.19 -3.80 -0.09
N ALA A 91 -17.11 -4.73 -0.41
CA ALA A 91 -17.07 -5.46 -1.67
C ALA A 91 -17.21 -4.52 -2.87
N GLU A 92 -18.04 -3.49 -2.73
CA GLU A 92 -18.27 -2.46 -3.76
C GLU A 92 -16.97 -1.77 -4.20
N PHE A 93 -16.15 -1.34 -3.24
CA PHE A 93 -14.88 -0.66 -3.50
C PHE A 93 -13.66 -1.60 -3.48
N GLY A 94 -13.87 -2.93 -3.38
CA GLY A 94 -12.78 -3.90 -3.26
C GLY A 94 -11.89 -3.71 -2.02
N ILE A 95 -12.41 -3.10 -0.96
CA ILE A 95 -11.68 -2.86 0.28
C ILE A 95 -11.73 -4.12 1.15
N TYR A 96 -10.55 -4.54 1.58
CA TYR A 96 -10.35 -5.69 2.47
C TYR A 96 -9.43 -5.32 3.63
N SER A 97 -9.53 -6.09 4.71
CA SER A 97 -8.68 -5.94 5.90
C SER A 97 -7.91 -7.22 6.21
N HIS A 98 -6.61 -7.08 6.45
CA HIS A 98 -5.79 -8.14 7.04
C HIS A 98 -5.58 -7.91 8.52
N ARG A 99 -5.51 -8.98 9.29
CA ARG A 99 -5.09 -8.89 10.70
C ARG A 99 -3.61 -8.49 10.78
N LEU A 100 -3.30 -7.51 11.63
CA LEU A 100 -1.94 -7.04 11.88
C LEU A 100 -1.71 -6.91 13.40
N GLY A 101 -1.27 -8.00 14.03
CA GLY A 101 -1.19 -8.07 15.49
C GLY A 101 -2.57 -7.88 16.13
N ASP A 102 -2.71 -6.89 16.99
CA ASP A 102 -3.98 -6.52 17.63
C ASP A 102 -4.84 -5.59 16.77
N TYR A 103 -4.28 -5.06 15.68
CA TYR A 103 -4.96 -4.15 14.77
C TYR A 103 -5.32 -4.85 13.45
N TRP A 104 -5.84 -4.03 12.53
CA TRP A 104 -6.19 -4.40 11.18
C TRP A 104 -5.50 -3.48 10.19
N LEU A 105 -5.26 -4.00 8.99
CA LEU A 105 -4.73 -3.23 7.87
C LEU A 105 -5.77 -3.21 6.76
N ALA A 106 -6.51 -2.12 6.67
CA ALA A 106 -7.46 -1.87 5.60
C ALA A 106 -6.75 -1.25 4.40
N GLY A 107 -7.14 -1.61 3.19
CA GLY A 107 -6.56 -0.99 1.99
C GLY A 107 -7.44 -1.03 0.75
N GLY A 108 -7.09 -0.16 -0.18
CA GLY A 108 -7.70 -0.04 -1.51
C GLY A 108 -6.64 0.36 -2.53
N ALA A 109 -6.89 0.08 -3.81
CA ALA A 109 -5.97 0.35 -4.90
C ALA A 109 -6.70 1.03 -6.06
N SER A 110 -6.11 2.10 -6.59
CA SER A 110 -6.54 2.77 -7.81
C SER A 110 -5.67 2.35 -8.98
N ASN A 111 -6.26 2.28 -10.16
CA ASN A 111 -5.59 2.02 -11.43
C ASN A 111 -4.69 3.17 -11.89
N THR A 112 -4.78 4.35 -11.25
CA THR A 112 -3.82 5.44 -11.46
C THR A 112 -2.46 5.10 -10.87
N GLY A 113 -1.41 5.83 -11.24
CA GLY A 113 -0.10 5.72 -10.60
C GLY A 113 1.07 5.88 -11.56
N GLY A 114 2.18 5.22 -11.24
CA GLY A 114 3.43 5.26 -11.99
C GLY A 114 3.32 4.71 -13.41
N ALA A 115 2.36 3.82 -13.71
CA ALA A 115 2.14 3.35 -15.06
C ALA A 115 1.66 4.47 -16.00
N VAL A 116 0.83 5.39 -15.50
CA VAL A 116 0.41 6.57 -16.27
C VAL A 116 1.60 7.49 -16.51
N LEU A 117 2.43 7.72 -15.49
CA LEU A 117 3.65 8.52 -15.66
C LEU A 117 4.61 7.90 -16.67
N ALA A 118 4.86 6.59 -16.57
CA ALA A 118 5.78 5.86 -17.45
C ALA A 118 5.30 5.78 -18.90
N HIS A 119 3.99 5.96 -19.16
CA HIS A 119 3.45 6.03 -20.51
C HIS A 119 3.82 7.33 -21.23
N TYR A 120 3.92 8.44 -20.50
CA TYR A 120 4.22 9.76 -21.06
C TYR A 120 5.68 10.18 -20.91
N PHE A 121 6.37 9.69 -19.88
CA PHE A 121 7.70 10.13 -19.50
C PHE A 121 8.61 8.94 -19.18
N ASN A 122 9.80 8.94 -19.76
CA ASN A 122 10.83 8.00 -19.34
C ASN A 122 11.45 8.42 -17.98
N SER A 123 12.27 7.54 -17.38
CA SER A 123 12.86 7.78 -16.06
C SER A 123 13.73 9.04 -15.97
N GLN A 124 14.42 9.40 -17.06
CA GLN A 124 15.23 10.62 -17.14
C GLN A 124 14.34 11.87 -17.17
N GLN A 125 13.29 11.86 -17.99
CA GLN A 125 12.30 12.95 -18.04
C GLN A 125 11.61 13.14 -16.69
N ILE A 126 11.18 12.06 -16.03
CA ILE A 126 10.57 12.14 -14.70
C ILE A 126 11.51 12.84 -13.73
N LYS A 127 12.80 12.47 -13.70
CA LYS A 127 13.78 13.12 -12.84
C LYS A 127 13.92 14.62 -13.16
N GLN A 128 14.11 14.96 -14.43
CA GLN A 128 14.29 16.35 -14.87
C GLN A 128 13.06 17.22 -14.58
N LEU A 129 11.87 16.73 -14.92
CA LEU A 129 10.62 17.46 -14.69
C LEU A 129 10.30 17.61 -13.20
N SER A 130 10.67 16.63 -12.36
CA SER A 130 10.51 16.72 -10.90
C SER A 130 11.26 17.89 -10.28
N ASP A 131 12.39 18.30 -10.87
CA ASP A 131 13.17 19.46 -10.42
C ASP A 131 12.57 20.81 -10.91
N LEU A 132 11.65 20.76 -11.87
CA LEU A 132 11.07 21.94 -12.54
C LEU A 132 9.65 22.28 -12.08
N ILE A 133 8.93 21.33 -11.45
CA ILE A 133 7.58 21.58 -10.96
C ILE A 133 7.56 22.57 -9.80
N HIS A 134 6.42 23.24 -9.62
CA HIS A 134 6.15 24.21 -8.58
C HIS A 134 5.00 23.72 -7.70
N PRO A 135 5.27 22.89 -6.66
CA PRO A 135 4.23 22.26 -5.83
C PRO A 135 3.21 23.23 -5.22
N GLU A 136 3.63 24.46 -4.94
CA GLU A 136 2.78 25.52 -4.38
C GLU A 136 1.80 26.15 -5.38
N LYS A 137 1.96 25.90 -6.69
CA LYS A 137 1.11 26.47 -7.74
C LYS A 137 0.27 25.38 -8.40
N ASN A 138 -0.97 25.21 -7.94
CA ASN A 138 -1.90 24.25 -8.53
C ASN A 138 -2.16 24.54 -10.01
N THR A 139 -2.03 23.54 -10.88
CA THR A 139 -2.20 23.69 -12.34
C THR A 139 -3.65 23.90 -12.78
N GLN A 140 -4.63 23.56 -11.93
CA GLN A 140 -6.07 23.57 -12.19
C GLN A 140 -6.50 22.67 -13.35
N LEU A 141 -5.65 21.73 -13.78
CA LEU A 141 -5.94 20.82 -14.90
C LEU A 141 -6.97 19.74 -14.54
N ASN A 142 -7.17 19.45 -13.24
CA ASN A 142 -8.21 18.55 -12.73
C ASN A 142 -8.22 17.17 -13.42
N TYR A 143 -7.04 16.58 -13.62
CA TYR A 143 -6.91 15.28 -14.27
C TYR A 143 -7.42 14.12 -13.41
N TYR A 144 -7.95 13.10 -14.08
CA TYR A 144 -8.12 11.75 -13.54
C TYR A 144 -7.21 10.81 -14.37
N PRO A 145 -5.93 10.71 -14.02
CA PRO A 145 -4.93 10.02 -14.82
C PRO A 145 -5.17 8.49 -14.82
N LEU A 146 -5.54 7.93 -15.98
CA LEU A 146 -5.69 6.49 -16.21
C LEU A 146 -5.16 6.15 -17.62
N LEU A 147 -4.80 4.89 -17.85
CA LEU A 147 -4.43 4.41 -19.20
C LEU A 147 -5.61 3.80 -19.95
N GLN A 148 -6.56 3.23 -19.23
CA GLN A 148 -7.74 2.56 -19.78
C GLN A 148 -8.97 2.97 -18.96
N ASN A 149 -10.16 2.71 -19.50
CA ASN A 149 -11.39 2.93 -18.75
C ASN A 149 -11.46 1.97 -17.55
N GLY A 150 -12.04 2.48 -16.47
CA GLY A 150 -12.44 1.68 -15.33
C GLY A 150 -11.61 1.92 -14.08
N GLU A 151 -12.32 2.00 -12.96
CA GLU A 151 -11.79 2.14 -11.63
C GLU A 151 -12.63 1.33 -10.63
N ARG A 152 -11.99 0.78 -9.61
CA ARG A 152 -12.69 0.13 -8.49
C ARG A 152 -12.65 0.96 -7.21
N PHE A 153 -11.54 1.65 -6.98
CA PHE A 153 -11.33 2.47 -5.80
C PHE A 153 -10.50 3.71 -6.21
N PRO A 154 -10.84 4.91 -5.73
CA PRO A 154 -11.91 5.24 -4.78
C PRO A 154 -13.30 5.40 -5.40
N VAL A 155 -13.39 5.37 -6.73
CA VAL A 155 -14.63 5.41 -7.50
C VAL A 155 -14.87 4.02 -8.04
N ASN A 156 -16.04 3.44 -7.74
CA ASN A 156 -16.45 2.16 -8.27
C ASN A 156 -17.22 2.36 -9.58
N ASP A 157 -16.49 2.50 -10.68
CA ASP A 157 -17.06 2.75 -12.00
C ASP A 157 -16.21 2.05 -13.08
N PRO A 158 -16.68 0.93 -13.65
CA PRO A 158 -15.95 0.20 -14.69
C PRO A 158 -15.81 0.96 -16.01
N ASP A 159 -16.59 2.02 -16.22
CA ASP A 159 -16.60 2.83 -17.43
C ASP A 159 -15.90 4.20 -17.23
N LEU A 160 -15.31 4.44 -16.05
CA LEU A 160 -14.65 5.71 -15.73
C LEU A 160 -13.54 5.99 -16.74
N LYS A 161 -13.72 7.05 -17.52
CA LYS A 161 -12.78 7.40 -18.60
C LYS A 161 -11.54 8.11 -18.05
N PRO A 162 -10.34 7.85 -18.61
CA PRO A 162 -9.18 8.70 -18.40
C PRO A 162 -9.50 10.17 -18.70
N ARG A 163 -9.13 11.07 -17.78
CA ARG A 163 -9.28 12.52 -17.96
C ARG A 163 -7.92 13.20 -17.91
N LEU A 164 -7.35 13.47 -19.08
CA LEU A 164 -6.10 14.21 -19.27
C LEU A 164 -6.32 15.47 -20.15
N GLN A 165 -7.51 16.08 -19.99
CA GLN A 165 -7.91 17.33 -20.62
C GLN A 165 -8.30 18.33 -19.52
N PRO A 166 -8.05 19.64 -19.71
CA PRO A 166 -7.53 20.28 -20.92
C PRO A 166 -6.04 20.00 -21.17
N LYS A 167 -5.56 20.19 -22.41
CA LYS A 167 -4.13 20.10 -22.74
C LYS A 167 -3.34 21.16 -21.95
N ALA A 168 -2.31 20.71 -21.24
CA ALA A 168 -1.41 21.61 -20.51
C ALA A 168 -0.62 22.53 -21.45
N LYS A 169 -0.19 23.69 -20.93
CA LYS A 169 0.53 24.70 -21.72
C LYS A 169 1.94 24.27 -22.09
N ASN A 170 2.58 23.50 -21.22
CA ASN A 170 3.93 22.97 -21.40
C ASN A 170 4.04 21.59 -20.72
N GLU A 171 5.18 20.92 -20.92
CA GLU A 171 5.43 19.58 -20.40
C GLU A 171 5.52 19.54 -18.86
N VAL A 172 6.05 20.60 -18.23
CA VAL A 172 6.13 20.72 -16.76
C VAL A 172 4.74 20.79 -16.14
N ASP A 173 3.86 21.63 -16.69
CA ASP A 173 2.46 21.74 -16.28
C ASP A 173 1.72 20.40 -16.50
N PHE A 174 2.00 19.70 -17.61
CA PHE A 174 1.38 18.39 -17.87
C PHE A 174 1.80 17.35 -16.83
N PHE A 175 3.10 17.25 -16.58
CA PHE A 175 3.66 16.35 -15.57
C PHE A 175 3.11 16.67 -14.18
N GLN A 176 3.14 17.95 -13.79
CA GLN A 176 2.59 18.40 -12.51
C GLN A 176 1.09 18.11 -12.40
N GLY A 177 0.31 18.36 -13.46
CA GLY A 177 -1.12 18.06 -13.49
C GLY A 177 -1.44 16.57 -13.29
N ILE A 178 -0.60 15.67 -13.81
CA ILE A 178 -0.74 14.22 -13.55
C ILE A 178 -0.47 13.93 -12.06
N LEU A 179 0.61 14.47 -11.49
CA LEU A 179 0.94 14.29 -10.07
C LEU A 179 -0.17 14.84 -9.14
N GLU A 180 -0.73 16.00 -9.47
CA GLU A 180 -1.87 16.61 -8.78
C GLU A 180 -3.11 15.72 -8.86
N GLY A 181 -3.41 15.18 -10.06
CA GLY A 181 -4.52 14.25 -10.26
C GLY A 181 -4.38 12.96 -9.43
N ILE A 182 -3.19 12.35 -9.43
CA ILE A 182 -2.91 11.18 -8.58
C ILE A 182 -3.07 11.54 -7.09
N SER A 183 -2.60 12.71 -6.66
CA SER A 183 -2.71 13.17 -5.27
C SER A 183 -4.18 13.41 -4.87
N GLN A 184 -5.01 13.90 -5.79
CA GLN A 184 -6.45 14.07 -5.57
C GLN A 184 -7.14 12.71 -5.40
N ILE A 185 -6.74 11.71 -6.19
CA ILE A 185 -7.22 10.33 -6.06
C ILE A 185 -6.78 9.71 -4.73
N GLU A 186 -5.53 9.96 -4.29
CA GLU A 186 -5.04 9.55 -2.96
C GLU A 186 -5.90 10.15 -1.83
N LEU A 187 -6.16 11.46 -1.88
CA LEU A 187 -7.04 12.15 -0.93
C LEU A 187 -8.46 11.55 -0.93
N ALA A 188 -9.02 11.31 -2.11
CA ALA A 188 -10.34 10.70 -2.26
C ALA A 188 -10.36 9.27 -1.68
N GLY A 189 -9.29 8.50 -1.86
CA GLY A 189 -9.12 7.17 -1.28
C GLY A 189 -9.08 7.17 0.24
N TYR A 190 -8.28 8.04 0.86
CA TYR A 190 -8.27 8.15 2.32
C TYR A 190 -9.60 8.67 2.89
N LYS A 191 -10.26 9.62 2.21
CA LYS A 191 -11.62 10.04 2.58
C LYS A 191 -12.62 8.90 2.47
N LYS A 192 -12.53 8.06 1.43
CA LYS A 192 -13.40 6.88 1.25
C LYS A 192 -13.19 5.86 2.36
N LEU A 193 -11.94 5.53 2.68
CA LEU A 193 -11.59 4.65 3.81
C LEU A 193 -12.12 5.21 5.14
N HIS A 194 -11.96 6.53 5.35
CA HIS A 194 -12.44 7.19 6.56
C HIS A 194 -13.98 7.12 6.68
N ALA A 195 -14.70 7.41 5.59
CA ALA A 195 -16.16 7.30 5.54
C ALA A 195 -16.67 5.87 5.79
N LEU A 196 -15.84 4.85 5.55
CA LEU A 196 -16.14 3.44 5.82
C LEU A 196 -15.75 3.00 7.24
N GLY A 197 -15.23 3.91 8.08
CA GLY A 197 -14.95 3.65 9.49
C GLY A 197 -13.45 3.56 9.85
N ALA A 198 -12.53 3.73 8.89
CA ALA A 198 -11.13 3.89 9.22
C ALA A 198 -10.88 5.25 9.91
N PRO A 199 -9.83 5.41 10.74
CA PRO A 199 -9.33 6.74 11.08
C PRO A 199 -8.89 7.49 9.81
N TYR A 200 -8.94 8.81 9.81
CA TYR A 200 -8.21 9.57 8.79
C TYR A 200 -6.70 9.50 9.12
N PRO A 201 -5.79 9.45 8.13
CA PRO A 201 -4.37 9.32 8.41
C PRO A 201 -3.84 10.42 9.34
N THR A 202 -3.08 10.04 10.36
CA THR A 202 -2.34 10.99 11.23
C THR A 202 -0.92 11.22 10.72
N GLN A 203 -0.37 10.23 10.03
CA GLN A 203 0.84 10.31 9.22
C GLN A 203 0.73 9.35 8.05
N ILE A 204 1.44 9.64 6.96
CA ILE A 204 1.54 8.76 5.81
C ILE A 204 3.02 8.45 5.54
N ILE A 205 3.34 7.18 5.40
CA ILE A 205 4.64 6.71 4.95
C ILE A 205 4.54 6.43 3.45
N SER A 206 5.37 7.10 2.67
CA SER A 206 5.40 7.02 1.21
C SER A 206 6.41 5.95 0.77
N ALA A 207 5.96 4.98 -0.02
CA ALA A 207 6.78 3.91 -0.60
C ALA A 207 6.65 3.88 -2.13
N GLY A 208 7.45 3.06 -2.79
CA GLY A 208 7.46 2.94 -4.26
C GLY A 208 8.29 4.01 -4.97
N GLY A 209 8.38 3.94 -6.30
CA GLY A 209 9.25 4.81 -7.10
C GLY A 209 8.93 6.31 -6.94
N GLY A 210 7.65 6.65 -6.78
CA GLY A 210 7.21 8.03 -6.60
C GLY A 210 7.65 8.68 -5.29
N SER A 211 8.02 7.90 -4.25
CA SER A 211 8.41 8.44 -2.94
C SER A 211 9.74 9.20 -2.94
N LYS A 212 10.51 9.08 -4.02
CA LYS A 212 11.78 9.79 -4.24
C LYS A 212 11.58 11.24 -4.70
N ASN A 213 10.39 11.58 -5.19
CA ASN A 213 10.08 12.93 -5.67
C ASN A 213 9.63 13.80 -4.47
N THR A 214 10.55 14.63 -3.98
CA THR A 214 10.31 15.51 -2.81
C THR A 214 9.28 16.61 -3.11
N ALA A 215 9.27 17.15 -4.32
CA ALA A 215 8.31 18.15 -4.77
C ALA A 215 6.89 17.57 -4.80
N TRP A 216 6.73 16.32 -5.27
CA TRP A 216 5.45 15.61 -5.22
C TRP A 216 5.02 15.29 -3.78
N THR A 217 5.95 14.88 -2.91
CA THR A 217 5.67 14.69 -1.48
C THR A 217 5.11 15.96 -0.85
N LYS A 218 5.70 17.13 -1.11
CA LYS A 218 5.20 18.42 -0.61
C LYS A 218 3.78 18.75 -1.10
N MET A 219 3.49 18.49 -2.37
CA MET A 219 2.16 18.67 -2.95
C MET A 219 1.10 17.79 -2.26
N ARG A 220 1.45 16.52 -2.02
CA ARG A 220 0.59 15.58 -1.29
C ARG A 220 0.38 16.03 0.15
N GLU A 221 1.41 16.48 0.86
CA GLU A 221 1.28 17.02 2.23
C GLU A 221 0.30 18.21 2.29
N GLN A 222 0.43 19.16 1.35
CA GLN A 222 -0.46 20.32 1.27
C GLN A 222 -1.91 19.92 1.01
N MET A 223 -2.13 18.93 0.13
CA MET A 223 -3.46 18.49 -0.27
C MET A 223 -4.15 17.62 0.79
N LEU A 224 -3.42 16.67 1.37
CA LEU A 224 -3.95 15.74 2.36
C LEU A 224 -4.01 16.35 3.77
N LYS A 225 -3.24 17.42 4.02
CA LYS A 225 -3.07 18.04 5.36
C LYS A 225 -2.57 17.05 6.40
N VAL A 226 -1.66 16.17 5.99
CA VAL A 226 -1.04 15.11 6.81
C VAL A 226 0.45 15.11 6.53
N SER A 227 1.27 14.86 7.56
CA SER A 227 2.73 14.73 7.38
C SER A 227 3.05 13.47 6.58
N ILE A 228 3.92 13.60 5.57
CA ILE A 228 4.35 12.50 4.72
C ILE A 228 5.85 12.27 4.88
N LYS A 229 6.24 11.04 5.17
CA LYS A 229 7.65 10.62 5.28
C LYS A 229 7.96 9.54 4.28
N THR A 230 9.15 9.52 3.71
CA THR A 230 9.57 8.39 2.86
C THR A 230 9.94 7.20 3.73
N ALA A 231 9.48 6.00 3.33
CA ALA A 231 9.85 4.77 4.01
C ALA A 231 11.37 4.57 3.98
N GLN A 232 11.98 4.32 5.14
CA GLN A 232 13.42 3.98 5.21
C GLN A 232 13.69 2.61 4.57
N TYR A 233 12.77 1.66 4.81
CA TYR A 233 12.77 0.34 4.23
C TYR A 233 11.36 0.04 3.69
N SER A 234 11.28 -0.66 2.58
CA SER A 234 10.00 -1.04 1.94
C SER A 234 10.00 -2.48 1.43
N GLU A 235 11.12 -3.17 1.57
CA GLU A 235 11.37 -4.51 1.06
C GLU A 235 10.70 -5.54 1.96
N ALA A 236 9.94 -6.45 1.36
CA ALA A 236 9.24 -7.51 2.09
C ALA A 236 10.20 -8.38 2.93
N CYS A 237 11.44 -8.61 2.47
CA CYS A 237 12.42 -9.37 3.24
C CYS A 237 12.80 -8.69 4.57
N TYR A 238 12.88 -7.34 4.60
CA TYR A 238 13.15 -6.59 5.81
C TYR A 238 11.98 -6.72 6.80
N GLY A 239 10.74 -6.59 6.33
CA GLY A 239 9.55 -6.79 7.16
C GLY A 239 9.44 -8.21 7.72
N SER A 240 9.79 -9.23 6.92
CA SER A 240 9.88 -10.62 7.38
C SER A 240 10.96 -10.81 8.45
N ALA A 241 12.11 -10.16 8.31
CA ALA A 241 13.15 -10.16 9.33
C ALA A 241 12.70 -9.47 10.63
N LEU A 242 11.92 -8.38 10.54
CA LEU A 242 11.32 -7.74 11.71
C LEU A 242 10.32 -8.66 12.42
N LEU A 243 9.51 -9.42 11.69
CA LEU A 243 8.62 -10.43 12.28
C LEU A 243 9.42 -11.51 13.01
N ALA A 244 10.48 -12.04 12.40
CA ALA A 244 11.33 -13.05 13.03
C ALA A 244 12.01 -12.49 14.30
N ARG A 245 12.47 -11.24 14.27
CA ARG A 245 13.15 -10.59 15.40
C ARG A 245 12.27 -10.53 16.67
N ARG A 246 10.95 -10.33 16.54
CA ARG A 246 10.03 -10.22 17.69
C ARG A 246 10.02 -11.43 18.61
N VAL A 247 10.41 -12.61 18.10
CA VAL A 247 10.49 -13.85 18.89
C VAL A 247 11.68 -13.85 19.85
N PHE A 248 12.69 -13.01 19.59
CA PHE A 248 13.96 -12.98 20.31
C PHE A 248 14.15 -11.68 21.13
N LEU A 249 13.13 -10.83 21.20
CA LEU A 249 13.06 -9.65 22.06
C LEU A 249 12.22 -9.96 23.30
#